data_AF-A0AA41AQC0-F1
#
_entry.id   AF-A0AA41AQC0-F1
#
_cell.length_a   1.000
_cell.length_b   1.000
_cell.length_c   1.000
_cell.angle_alpha   90.00
_cell.angle_beta   90.00
_cell.angle_gamma   90.00
#
_symmetry.space_group_name_H-M   'P 1'
#
loop_
_entity.id
_entity.type
_entity.pdbx_description
1 polymer ?
#
loop_
_entity_poly.entity_id
_entity_poly.type
_entity_poly.pdbx_seq_one_letter_code
_entity_poly.pdbx_strand_id
1 'polypeptide(L)'
;MIMQKLFKRITDENVQDIVDTAAFGGITYWAMEPNEKEFAGLPEGKEYTIVEGVDDRHFGGDREVDGVHYLSKDDIRLAFCKLLDPGQELVNDEINGYILDAWRDRTEKHGIDAGHIDADAADAIIQVACFEELRYG
;
A
#
# COMPACT_ATOMS: atom_id res chain seq x y z
N MET A 1 -20.41 11.27 -1.28
CA MET A 1 -19.99 12.39 -2.15
C MET A 1 -18.56 12.88 -1.87
N ILE A 2 -18.09 12.91 -0.61
CA ILE A 2 -16.70 13.31 -0.28
C ILE A 2 -15.70 12.24 -0.74
N MET A 3 -15.91 10.97 -0.38
CA MET A 3 -15.02 9.86 -0.77
C MET A 3 -14.78 9.76 -2.29
N GLN A 4 -15.84 9.88 -3.11
CA GLN A 4 -15.72 9.87 -4.57
C GLN A 4 -14.92 11.06 -5.13
N LYS A 5 -14.91 12.22 -4.45
CA LYS A 5 -14.05 13.34 -4.84
C LYS A 5 -12.60 13.10 -4.44
N LEU A 6 -12.35 12.45 -3.30
CA LEU A 6 -11.01 12.06 -2.86
C LEU A 6 -10.40 11.03 -3.82
N PHE A 7 -11.16 9.99 -4.17
CA PHE A 7 -10.71 8.93 -5.08
C PHE A 7 -10.30 9.47 -6.45
N LYS A 8 -11.04 10.45 -7.00
CA LYS A 8 -10.68 11.10 -8.26
C LYS A 8 -9.36 11.87 -8.23
N ARG A 9 -8.84 12.17 -7.02
CA ARG A 9 -7.54 12.84 -6.83
C ARG A 9 -6.39 11.86 -6.66
N ILE A 10 -6.67 10.56 -6.57
CA ILE A 10 -5.65 9.52 -6.46
C ILE A 10 -5.77 8.70 -7.75
N THR A 11 -4.95 9.03 -8.74
CA THR A 11 -5.04 8.42 -10.08
C THR A 11 -4.55 6.96 -10.06
N ASP A 12 -4.74 6.23 -11.15
CA ASP A 12 -4.17 4.89 -11.31
C ASP A 12 -2.63 4.91 -11.28
N GLU A 13 -2.03 5.97 -11.84
CA GLU A 13 -0.58 6.20 -11.82
C GLU A 13 -0.09 6.40 -10.39
N ASN A 14 -0.77 7.24 -9.60
CA ASN A 14 -0.39 7.44 -8.19
C ASN A 14 -0.49 6.14 -7.37
N VAL A 15 -1.50 5.30 -7.64
CA VAL A 15 -1.62 4.00 -6.97
C VAL A 15 -0.46 3.08 -7.36
N GLN A 16 -0.08 3.07 -8.65
CA GLN A 16 1.05 2.28 -9.11
C GLN A 16 2.35 2.76 -8.45
N ASP A 17 2.59 4.07 -8.36
CA ASP A 17 3.79 4.64 -7.70
C ASP A 17 3.90 4.23 -6.22
N ILE A 18 2.76 4.18 -5.51
CA ILE A 18 2.71 3.71 -4.11
C ILE A 18 3.08 2.22 -4.04
N VAL A 19 2.49 1.40 -4.90
CA VAL A 19 2.77 -0.05 -4.92
C VAL A 19 4.22 -0.34 -5.29
N ASP A 20 4.78 0.38 -6.27
CA ASP A 20 6.16 0.22 -6.70
C ASP A 20 7.14 0.64 -5.60
N THR A 21 6.87 1.75 -4.91
CA THR A 21 7.66 2.21 -3.76
C THR A 21 7.61 1.19 -2.61
N ALA A 22 6.42 0.67 -2.30
CA ALA A 22 6.25 -0.40 -1.31
C ALA A 22 7.04 -1.65 -1.70
N ALA A 23 6.91 -2.13 -2.94
CA ALA A 23 7.60 -3.33 -3.42
C ALA A 23 9.12 -3.17 -3.47
N PHE A 24 9.63 -1.96 -3.72
CA PHE A 24 11.06 -1.70 -3.78
C PHE A 24 11.73 -1.71 -2.40
N GLY A 25 11.02 -1.29 -1.34
CA GLY A 25 11.63 -1.22 -0.02
C GLY A 25 10.69 -1.06 1.18
N GLY A 26 9.43 -0.70 0.96
CA GLY A 26 8.47 -0.53 2.05
C GLY A 26 8.03 -1.84 2.70
N ILE A 27 7.73 -2.87 1.93
CA ILE A 27 7.12 -4.11 2.46
C ILE A 27 8.05 -5.32 2.46
N THR A 28 9.27 -5.17 1.94
CA THR A 28 10.19 -6.31 1.68
C THR A 28 10.66 -7.05 2.93
N TYR A 29 10.41 -6.51 4.11
CA TYR A 29 10.77 -7.11 5.39
C TYR A 29 9.65 -7.96 6.01
N TRP A 30 8.41 -7.88 5.50
CA TRP A 30 7.26 -8.68 5.96
C TRP A 30 6.43 -9.30 4.83
N ALA A 31 6.74 -8.94 3.58
CA ALA A 31 6.12 -9.49 2.39
C ALA A 31 7.19 -9.99 1.40
N MET A 32 6.82 -11.00 0.62
CA MET A 32 7.68 -11.66 -0.34
C MET A 32 7.08 -11.70 -1.74
N GLU A 33 7.91 -12.03 -2.72
CA GLU A 33 7.44 -12.16 -4.10
C GLU A 33 6.39 -13.30 -4.22
N PRO A 34 5.25 -13.06 -4.90
CA PRO A 34 4.27 -14.09 -5.15
C PRO A 34 4.79 -15.13 -6.15
N ASN A 35 4.44 -16.40 -5.93
CA ASN A 35 4.68 -17.47 -6.89
C ASN A 35 3.52 -17.62 -7.89
N GLU A 36 3.71 -18.48 -8.90
CA GLU A 36 2.72 -18.72 -9.96
C GLU A 36 1.33 -19.12 -9.42
N LYS A 37 1.26 -19.89 -8.33
CA LYS A 37 0.01 -20.33 -7.73
C LYS A 37 -0.74 -19.17 -7.06
N GLU A 38 0.00 -18.30 -6.36
CA GLU A 38 -0.54 -17.11 -5.72
C GLU A 38 -1.07 -16.12 -6.77
N PHE A 39 -0.34 -15.92 -7.88
CA PHE A 39 -0.83 -15.13 -9.02
C PHE A 39 -2.06 -15.75 -9.70
N ALA A 40 -2.09 -17.07 -9.89
CA ALA A 40 -3.24 -17.76 -10.49
C ALA A 40 -4.52 -17.66 -9.64
N GLY A 41 -4.38 -17.37 -8.34
CA GLY A 41 -5.50 -17.16 -7.42
C GLY A 41 -6.12 -15.77 -7.46
N LEU A 42 -5.59 -14.82 -8.25
CA LEU A 42 -6.06 -13.43 -8.30
C LEU A 42 -7.54 -13.36 -8.72
N PRO A 43 -8.43 -12.85 -7.85
CA PRO A 43 -9.85 -12.71 -8.18
C PRO A 43 -10.11 -11.62 -9.23
N GLU A 44 -11.24 -11.72 -9.93
CA GLU A 44 -11.69 -10.66 -10.85
C GLU A 44 -11.82 -9.32 -10.11
N GLY A 45 -11.29 -8.25 -10.70
CA GLY A 45 -11.32 -6.90 -10.13
C GLY A 45 -10.19 -6.59 -9.14
N LYS A 46 -9.29 -7.55 -8.87
CA LYS A 46 -8.05 -7.32 -8.12
C LYS A 46 -6.88 -7.22 -9.11
N GLU A 47 -5.87 -6.44 -8.74
CA GLU A 47 -4.70 -6.13 -9.59
C GLU A 47 -3.38 -6.49 -8.91
N TYR A 48 -3.33 -6.44 -7.57
CA TYR A 48 -2.12 -6.65 -6.79
C TYR A 48 -2.24 -7.89 -5.92
N THR A 49 -1.13 -8.63 -5.81
CA THR A 49 -0.99 -9.80 -4.93
C THR A 49 0.13 -9.51 -3.93
N ILE A 50 -0.22 -9.44 -2.65
CA ILE A 50 0.73 -9.25 -1.55
C ILE A 50 0.80 -10.56 -0.78
N VAL A 51 2.00 -11.11 -0.61
CA VAL A 51 2.21 -12.36 0.12
C VAL A 51 2.94 -12.05 1.42
N GLU A 52 2.20 -12.14 2.51
CA GLU A 52 2.67 -11.93 3.89
C GLU A 52 3.49 -13.14 4.34
N GLY A 53 4.65 -12.88 4.94
CA GLY A 53 5.54 -13.87 5.53
C GLY A 53 7.00 -13.65 5.13
N VAL A 54 7.82 -14.69 5.30
CA VAL A 54 9.27 -14.64 5.03
C VAL A 54 9.72 -15.75 4.06
N ASP A 55 10.70 -15.43 3.20
CA ASP A 55 11.36 -16.39 2.31
C ASP A 55 12.87 -16.47 2.60
N ASP A 56 13.23 -17.29 3.58
CA ASP A 56 14.62 -17.44 4.04
C ASP A 56 15.35 -18.61 3.35
N ARG A 57 14.85 -19.10 2.22
CA ARG A 57 15.46 -20.23 1.50
C ARG A 57 16.91 -19.98 1.10
N HIS A 58 17.27 -18.72 0.87
CA HIS A 58 18.65 -18.30 0.59
C HIS A 58 19.61 -18.48 1.79
N PHE A 59 19.06 -18.54 3.01
CA PHE A 59 19.78 -18.76 4.26
C PHE A 59 19.61 -20.19 4.81
N GLY A 60 19.00 -21.10 4.03
CA GLY A 60 18.72 -22.47 4.44
C GLY A 60 17.48 -22.61 5.33
N GLY A 61 16.65 -21.57 5.42
CA GLY A 61 15.31 -21.63 6.01
C GLY A 61 14.27 -22.12 4.99
N ASP A 62 13.00 -22.04 5.40
CA ASP A 62 11.84 -22.35 4.56
C ASP A 62 11.16 -21.07 4.06
N ARG A 63 10.28 -21.24 3.07
CA ARG A 63 9.30 -20.19 2.70
C ARG A 63 8.06 -20.38 3.56
N GLU A 64 7.77 -19.43 4.42
CA GLU A 64 6.63 -19.46 5.33
C GLU A 64 5.62 -18.39 4.92
N VAL A 65 4.43 -18.81 4.48
CA VAL A 65 3.36 -17.89 4.04
C VAL A 65 2.32 -17.79 5.15
N ASP A 66 2.17 -16.58 5.69
CA ASP A 66 1.18 -16.26 6.71
C ASP A 66 -0.17 -15.88 6.08
N GLY A 67 -0.13 -15.22 4.91
CA GLY A 67 -1.32 -14.74 4.22
C GLY A 67 -1.08 -14.37 2.76
N VAL A 68 -2.13 -14.43 1.95
CA VAL A 68 -2.14 -13.94 0.57
C VAL A 68 -3.28 -12.94 0.42
N HIS A 69 -2.93 -11.70 0.12
CA HIS A 69 -3.85 -10.58 0.06
C HIS A 69 -3.97 -10.07 -1.36
N TYR A 70 -5.20 -9.98 -1.85
CA TYR A 70 -5.49 -9.47 -3.20
C TYR A 70 -6.12 -8.09 -3.10
N LEU A 71 -5.45 -7.10 -3.69
CA LEU A 71 -5.87 -5.69 -3.63
C LEU A 71 -6.24 -5.18 -5.02
N SER A 72 -7.29 -4.36 -5.05
CA SER A 72 -7.62 -3.49 -6.18
C SER A 72 -6.96 -2.14 -5.98
N LYS A 73 -6.90 -1.32 -7.03
CA LYS A 73 -6.48 0.07 -6.87
C LYS A 73 -7.37 0.85 -5.90
N ASP A 74 -8.65 0.54 -5.85
CA ASP A 74 -9.59 1.21 -4.95
C ASP A 74 -9.35 0.87 -3.48
N ASP A 75 -8.81 -0.32 -3.18
CA ASP A 75 -8.38 -0.67 -1.82
C ASP A 75 -7.21 0.22 -1.36
N ILE A 76 -6.23 0.46 -2.26
CA ILE A 76 -5.11 1.36 -1.99
C ILE A 76 -5.58 2.80 -1.79
N ARG A 77 -6.52 3.27 -2.64
CA ARG A 77 -7.13 4.60 -2.48
C ARG A 77 -7.86 4.74 -1.16
N LEU A 78 -8.58 3.70 -0.75
CA LEU A 78 -9.32 3.71 0.50
C LEU A 78 -8.36 3.79 1.70
N ALA A 79 -7.28 3.01 1.68
CA ALA A 79 -6.24 3.05 2.70
C ALA A 79 -5.59 4.43 2.80
N PHE A 80 -5.20 5.03 1.67
CA PHE A 80 -4.70 6.40 1.64
C PHE A 80 -5.70 7.40 2.25
N CYS A 81 -6.98 7.29 1.88
CA CYS A 81 -8.02 8.16 2.41
C CYS A 81 -8.26 7.97 3.92
N LYS A 82 -8.13 6.75 4.45
CA LYS A 82 -8.19 6.49 5.89
C LYS A 82 -7.04 7.21 6.62
N LEU A 83 -5.84 7.18 6.04
CA LEU A 83 -4.66 7.83 6.60
C LEU A 83 -4.67 9.37 6.45
N LEU A 84 -5.51 9.92 5.56
CA LEU A 84 -5.77 11.37 5.49
C LEU A 84 -6.71 11.88 6.58
N ASP A 85 -7.43 11.01 7.29
CA ASP A 85 -8.34 11.45 8.34
C ASP A 85 -7.54 12.08 9.48
N PRO A 86 -7.77 13.35 9.86
CA PRO A 86 -7.06 13.98 10.98
C PRO A 86 -7.27 13.27 12.33
N GLY A 87 -8.28 12.41 12.45
CA GLY A 87 -8.56 11.59 13.63
C GLY A 87 -8.02 10.17 13.55
N GLN A 88 -7.26 9.80 12.50
CA GLN A 88 -6.65 8.48 12.41
C GLN A 88 -5.62 8.28 13.53
N GLU A 89 -5.52 7.05 14.04
CA GLU A 89 -4.56 6.64 15.09
C GLU A 89 -3.60 5.53 14.61
N LEU A 90 -3.55 5.30 13.30
CA LEU A 90 -2.82 4.20 12.68
C LEU A 90 -1.33 4.52 12.54
N VAL A 91 -1.01 5.72 12.06
CA VAL A 91 0.37 6.16 11.81
C VAL A 91 0.76 7.33 12.72
N ASN A 92 2.06 7.43 13.01
CA ASN A 92 2.64 8.57 13.73
C ASN A 92 2.66 9.84 12.86
N ASP A 93 3.04 10.97 13.47
CA ASP A 93 3.07 12.29 12.81
C ASP A 93 4.02 12.34 11.60
N GLU A 94 5.10 11.56 11.59
CA GLU A 94 6.09 11.55 10.52
C GLU A 94 5.51 10.92 9.26
N ILE A 95 5.01 9.68 9.37
CA ILE A 95 4.37 8.97 8.27
C ILE A 95 3.11 9.73 7.81
N ASN A 96 2.33 10.28 8.75
CA ASN A 96 1.18 11.10 8.40
C ASN A 96 1.60 12.35 7.63
N GLY A 97 2.72 12.97 7.99
CA GLY A 97 3.30 14.12 7.31
C GLY A 97 3.52 13.88 5.82
N TYR A 98 4.11 12.74 5.44
CA TYR A 98 4.31 12.36 4.03
C TYR A 98 2.98 12.26 3.26
N ILE A 99 1.97 11.64 3.88
CA ILE A 99 0.64 11.46 3.30
C ILE A 99 -0.08 12.81 3.13
N LEU A 100 0.02 13.68 4.14
CA LEU A 100 -0.53 15.02 4.10
C LEU A 100 0.17 15.91 3.07
N ASP A 101 1.48 15.79 2.90
CA ASP A 101 2.26 16.55 1.92
C ASP A 101 1.92 16.10 0.48
N ALA A 102 1.84 14.80 0.23
CA ALA A 102 1.35 14.23 -1.02
C ALA A 102 -0.05 14.75 -1.37
N TRP A 103 -0.92 14.84 -0.37
CA TRP A 103 -2.27 15.37 -0.55
C TRP A 103 -2.27 16.88 -0.76
N ARG A 104 -1.51 17.65 0.04
CA ARG A 104 -1.43 19.11 -0.04
C ARG A 104 -1.01 19.55 -1.43
N ASP A 105 -0.02 18.88 -2.01
CA ASP A 105 0.61 19.27 -3.27
C ASP A 105 -0.09 18.66 -4.50
N ARG A 106 -1.25 18.02 -4.30
CA ARG A 106 -2.08 17.45 -5.37
C ARG A 106 -2.48 18.50 -6.41
N THR A 107 -2.53 18.07 -7.67
CA THR A 107 -2.98 18.90 -8.79
C THR A 107 -4.25 18.36 -9.44
N GLU A 108 -4.94 19.24 -10.17
CA GLU A 108 -6.12 18.83 -10.94
C GLU A 108 -5.79 17.79 -12.02
N LYS A 109 -4.58 17.85 -12.58
CA LYS A 109 -4.16 17.06 -13.73
C LYS A 109 -3.53 15.71 -13.35
N HIS A 110 -2.73 15.68 -12.28
CA HIS A 110 -1.89 14.54 -11.94
C HIS A 110 -2.30 13.82 -10.64
N GLY A 111 -3.31 14.34 -9.92
CA GLY A 111 -3.69 13.79 -8.63
C GLY A 111 -2.70 14.18 -7.54
N ILE A 112 -2.54 13.33 -6.52
CA ILE A 112 -1.57 13.52 -5.43
C ILE A 112 -0.14 13.54 -5.96
N ASP A 113 0.76 14.18 -5.24
CA ASP A 113 2.19 14.10 -5.52
C ASP A 113 2.78 12.88 -4.81
N ALA A 114 2.84 11.75 -5.53
CA ALA A 114 3.39 10.50 -5.00
C ALA A 114 4.90 10.59 -4.69
N GLY A 115 5.60 11.64 -5.13
CA GLY A 115 7.00 11.88 -4.79
C GLY A 115 7.24 12.18 -3.30
N HIS A 116 6.18 12.51 -2.55
CA HIS A 116 6.23 12.63 -1.09
C HIS A 116 6.05 11.30 -0.36
N ILE A 117 5.63 10.23 -1.06
CA ILE A 117 5.42 8.92 -0.44
C ILE A 117 6.73 8.16 -0.47
N ASP A 118 7.34 8.00 0.69
CA ASP A 118 8.54 7.19 0.88
C ASP A 118 8.19 5.72 1.17
N ALA A 119 9.21 4.91 1.44
CA ALA A 119 9.06 3.49 1.70
C ALA A 119 8.18 3.22 2.93
N ASP A 120 8.32 3.99 4.00
CA ASP A 120 7.59 3.79 5.26
C ASP A 120 6.12 4.22 5.11
N ALA A 121 5.84 5.32 4.40
CA ALA A 121 4.48 5.72 4.08
C ALA A 121 3.81 4.72 3.12
N ALA A 122 4.54 4.23 2.11
CA ALA A 122 4.03 3.21 1.19
C ALA A 122 3.71 1.90 1.94
N ASP A 123 4.59 1.46 2.85
CA ASP A 123 4.35 0.32 3.74
C ASP A 123 3.04 0.48 4.52
N ALA A 124 2.89 1.60 5.23
CA ALA A 124 1.70 1.87 6.01
C ALA A 124 0.40 1.85 5.16
N ILE A 125 0.44 2.40 3.94
CA ILE A 125 -0.70 2.37 3.02
C ILE A 125 -1.04 0.92 2.62
N ILE A 126 -0.04 0.09 2.29
CA ILE A 126 -0.26 -1.30 1.90
C ILE A 126 -0.78 -2.12 3.09
N GLN A 127 -0.22 -1.94 4.29
CA GLN A 127 -0.70 -2.63 5.50
C GLN A 127 -2.15 -2.28 5.79
N VAL A 128 -2.53 -1.00 5.74
CA VAL A 128 -3.92 -0.58 5.95
C VAL A 128 -4.85 -1.14 4.85
N ALA A 129 -4.35 -1.30 3.62
CA ALA A 129 -5.12 -1.93 2.54
C ALA A 129 -5.31 -3.44 2.76
N CYS A 130 -4.31 -4.14 3.30
CA CYS A 130 -4.37 -5.58 3.59
C CYS A 130 -5.15 -5.91 4.86
N PHE A 131 -4.91 -5.15 5.93
CA PHE A 131 -5.23 -5.54 7.30
C PHE A 131 -6.20 -4.58 8.02
N GLU A 132 -6.43 -3.40 7.46
CA GLU A 132 -7.11 -2.27 8.13
C GLU A 132 -6.41 -1.76 9.41
N GLU A 133 -5.18 -2.20 9.67
CA GLU A 133 -4.33 -1.86 10.81
C GLU A 133 -2.84 -1.88 10.39
N LEU A 134 -1.95 -1.37 11.25
CA LEU A 134 -0.51 -1.62 11.12
C LEU A 134 -0.12 -2.79 12.01
N ARG A 135 0.51 -3.80 11.40
CA ARG A 135 1.03 -5.00 12.07
C ARG A 135 2.55 -5.00 12.17
N TYR A 136 3.20 -4.33 11.23
CA TYR A 136 4.64 -4.29 11.05
C TYR A 136 5.11 -2.83 11.11
N GLY A 137 6.23 -2.56 11.79
CA GLY A 137 6.74 -1.22 12.05
C GLY A 137 7.49 -1.09 13.36
#